data_AF-A0A1Q4H3T4-F1
#
_entry.id   AF-A0A1Q4H3T4-F1
#
_cell.length_a   1.000
_cell.length_b   1.000
_cell.length_c   1.000
_cell.angle_alpha   90.00
_cell.angle_beta   90.00
_cell.angle_gamma   90.00
#
_symmetry.space_group_name_H-M   'P 1'
#
loop_
_entity.id
_entity.type
_entity.pdbx_description
1 polymer ?
#
loop_
_entity_poly.entity_id
_entity_poly.type
_entity_poly.pdbx_seq_one_letter_code
_entity_poly.pdbx_strand_id
1 'polypeptide(L)'
;MNVLKRVWIPLVIVAVVLVATFTVMRVRTFFGTGPGYISTENSASDDTEPFDPKVVKYEVWGEPGATANVNYMDLDAKPVRADNVTLPWEITLSTTAPSVFP
;
A
#
# COMPACT_ATOMS: atom_id res chain seq x y z
N MET A 1 -44.37 -39.58 -34.82
CA MET A 1 -43.21 -38.68 -35.02
C MET A 1 -43.11 -37.59 -33.94
N ASN A 2 -43.38 -37.90 -32.66
CA ASN A 2 -43.38 -36.90 -31.57
C ASN A 2 -42.17 -37.02 -30.63
N VAL A 3 -41.45 -38.14 -30.67
CA VAL A 3 -40.25 -38.36 -29.82
C VAL A 3 -39.07 -37.52 -30.33
N LEU A 4 -38.88 -37.44 -31.64
CA LEU A 4 -37.81 -36.64 -32.25
C LEU A 4 -37.97 -35.13 -31.96
N LYS A 5 -39.21 -34.63 -31.95
CA LYS A 5 -39.53 -33.24 -31.55
C LYS A 5 -39.33 -32.99 -30.05
N ARG A 6 -39.52 -34.01 -29.20
CA ARG A 6 -39.44 -33.89 -27.73
C ARG A 6 -38.02 -34.08 -27.19
N VAL A 7 -37.17 -34.82 -27.89
CA VAL A 7 -35.80 -35.16 -27.47
C VAL A 7 -34.76 -34.14 -27.98
N TRP A 8 -35.08 -33.37 -29.01
CA TRP A 8 -34.15 -32.37 -29.56
C TRP A 8 -33.75 -31.29 -28.53
N ILE A 9 -34.72 -30.72 -27.81
CA ILE A 9 -34.45 -29.69 -26.79
C ILE A 9 -33.50 -30.20 -25.69
N PRO A 10 -33.75 -31.32 -25.00
CA PRO A 10 -32.82 -31.81 -23.98
C PRO A 10 -31.45 -32.19 -24.55
N LEU A 11 -31.39 -32.71 -25.78
CA LEU A 11 -30.11 -33.02 -26.43
C LEU A 11 -29.29 -31.74 -26.69
N VAL A 12 -29.93 -30.67 -27.15
CA VAL A 12 -29.27 -29.36 -27.31
C VAL A 12 -28.79 -28.81 -25.97
N ILE A 13 -29.60 -28.91 -24.91
CA ILE A 13 -29.20 -28.46 -23.58
C ILE A 13 -27.93 -29.20 -23.12
N VAL A 14 -27.88 -30.52 -23.27
CA VAL A 14 -26.69 -31.31 -22.92
C VAL A 14 -25.47 -30.89 -23.75
N ALA A 15 -25.65 -30.69 -25.06
CA ALA A 15 -24.56 -30.23 -25.92
C ALA A 15 -24.02 -28.86 -25.51
N VAL A 16 -24.90 -27.91 -25.18
CA VAL A 16 -24.50 -26.56 -24.72
C VAL A 16 -23.74 -26.64 -23.40
N VAL A 17 -24.22 -27.42 -22.43
CA VAL A 17 -23.55 -27.59 -21.13
C VAL A 17 -22.15 -28.16 -21.33
N LEU A 18 -22.00 -29.21 -22.15
CA LEU A 18 -20.68 -29.81 -22.41
C LEU A 18 -19.70 -28.80 -23.02
N VAL A 19 -20.14 -28.03 -24.03
CA VAL A 19 -19.28 -27.01 -24.68
C VAL A 19 -18.91 -25.90 -23.71
N ALA A 20 -19.86 -25.41 -22.91
CA ALA A 20 -19.63 -24.35 -21.93
C ALA A 20 -18.64 -24.80 -20.84
N THR A 21 -18.87 -25.96 -20.23
CA THR A 21 -17.98 -26.51 -19.19
C THR A 21 -16.58 -26.75 -19.76
N PHE A 22 -16.47 -27.34 -20.94
CA PHE A 22 -15.18 -27.56 -21.61
C PHE A 22 -14.42 -26.25 -21.85
N THR A 23 -15.12 -25.22 -22.33
CA THR A 23 -14.54 -23.89 -22.59
C THR A 23 -14.03 -23.25 -21.30
N VAL A 24 -14.84 -23.27 -20.23
CA VAL A 24 -14.45 -22.73 -18.92
C VAL A 24 -13.24 -23.46 -18.35
N MET A 25 -13.20 -24.79 -18.42
CA MET A 25 -12.05 -25.57 -17.98
C MET A 25 -10.80 -25.21 -18.79
N ARG A 26 -10.94 -25.10 -20.11
CA ARG A 26 -9.80 -24.77 -20.99
C ARG A 26 -9.24 -23.37 -20.69
N VAL A 27 -10.10 -22.39 -20.50
CA VAL A 27 -9.71 -21.01 -20.14
C VAL A 27 -9.02 -21.00 -18.77
N ARG A 28 -9.58 -21.68 -17.75
CA ARG A 28 -8.95 -21.81 -16.43
C ARG A 28 -7.57 -22.47 -16.47
N THR A 29 -7.35 -23.43 -17.38
CA THR A 29 -6.03 -24.06 -17.55
C THR A 29 -5.02 -23.23 -18.34
N PHE A 30 -5.45 -22.16 -19.02
CA PHE A 30 -4.57 -21.31 -19.83
C PHE A 30 -4.04 -20.11 -19.04
N PHE A 31 -4.83 -19.60 -18.09
CA PHE A 31 -4.45 -18.51 -17.20
C PHE A 31 -4.03 -19.08 -15.85
N GLY A 32 -2.73 -19.05 -15.52
CA GLY A 32 -2.26 -19.44 -14.17
C GLY A 32 -1.14 -20.49 -14.11
N THR A 33 -0.82 -21.18 -15.21
CA THR A 33 0.04 -22.38 -15.16
C THR A 33 1.22 -22.36 -16.13
N GLY A 34 1.50 -21.21 -16.76
CA GLY A 34 2.70 -21.04 -17.58
C GLY A 34 3.95 -20.79 -16.73
N PRO A 35 5.15 -21.22 -17.17
CA PRO A 35 6.39 -20.82 -16.54
C PRO A 35 6.49 -19.28 -16.59
N GLY A 36 6.31 -18.62 -15.45
CA GLY A 36 6.22 -17.15 -15.34
C GLY A 36 4.92 -16.63 -14.71
N TYR A 37 3.95 -17.49 -14.35
CA TYR A 37 2.83 -17.05 -13.51
C TYR A 37 3.30 -16.86 -12.07
N ILE A 38 3.52 -15.61 -11.70
CA ILE A 38 3.74 -15.18 -10.33
C ILE A 38 2.36 -14.82 -9.78
N SER A 39 1.79 -15.68 -8.95
CA SER A 39 0.64 -15.30 -8.12
C SER A 39 1.10 -14.17 -7.20
N THR A 40 0.63 -12.94 -7.45
CA THR A 40 0.84 -11.75 -6.62
C THR A 40 0.14 -11.85 -5.26
N GLU A 41 -0.01 -13.05 -4.71
CA GLU A 41 -0.65 -13.26 -3.41
C GLU A 41 0.36 -13.24 -2.27
N ASN A 42 1.68 -13.35 -2.52
CA ASN A 42 2.65 -13.56 -1.43
C ASN A 42 3.98 -12.80 -1.46
N SER A 43 4.26 -11.84 -2.36
CA SER A 43 5.64 -11.28 -2.40
C SER A 43 5.80 -9.84 -2.93
N ALA A 44 4.81 -8.95 -2.78
CA ALA A 44 5.01 -7.55 -3.19
C ALA A 44 4.53 -6.51 -2.16
N SER A 45 3.87 -6.92 -1.08
CA SER A 45 3.36 -5.99 -0.06
C SER A 45 4.15 -6.00 1.24
N ASP A 46 5.02 -6.99 1.46
CA ASP A 46 5.78 -7.15 2.72
C ASP A 46 7.28 -6.86 2.55
N ASP A 47 7.73 -6.57 1.33
CA ASP A 47 9.11 -6.18 1.00
C ASP A 47 9.14 -4.71 0.54
N THR A 48 8.34 -3.87 1.19
CA THR A 48 8.58 -2.43 1.12
C THR A 48 9.75 -2.18 2.05
N GLU A 49 10.91 -1.87 1.46
CA GLU A 49 12.10 -1.37 2.16
C GLU A 49 11.68 -0.48 3.34
N PRO A 50 12.28 -0.60 4.53
CA PRO A 50 11.93 0.23 5.68
C PRO A 50 11.88 1.68 5.23
N PHE A 51 10.71 2.32 5.34
CA PHE A 51 10.51 3.70 4.90
C PHE A 51 11.66 4.54 5.45
N ASP A 52 12.46 5.14 4.57
CA ASP A 52 13.52 6.06 4.97
C ASP A 52 12.89 7.07 5.94
N PRO A 53 13.29 7.06 7.22
CA PRO A 53 12.60 7.85 8.22
C PRO A 53 12.76 9.32 7.84
N LYS A 54 11.64 10.05 7.81
CA LYS A 54 11.69 11.49 7.55
C LYS A 54 12.34 12.16 8.74
N VAL A 55 13.27 13.06 8.46
CA VAL A 55 14.01 13.81 9.48
C VAL A 55 13.59 15.27 9.42
N VAL A 56 13.17 15.81 10.56
CA VAL A 56 12.87 17.23 10.75
C VAL A 56 13.94 17.82 11.67
N LYS A 57 14.62 18.86 11.20
CA LYS A 57 15.62 19.60 11.97
C LYS A 57 15.11 21.01 12.23
N TYR A 58 14.94 21.37 13.49
CA TYR A 58 14.72 22.76 13.89
C TYR A 58 16.04 23.38 14.30
N GLU A 59 16.34 24.56 13.77
CA GLU A 59 17.57 25.31 14.07
C GLU A 59 17.23 26.77 14.32
N VAL A 60 17.79 27.32 15.39
CA VAL A 60 17.67 28.73 15.74
C VAL A 60 19.06 29.28 15.99
N TRP A 61 19.45 30.28 15.20
CA TRP A 61 20.74 30.94 15.31
C TRP A 61 20.62 32.29 16.02
N GLY A 62 21.69 32.70 16.69
CA GLY A 62 21.78 33.98 17.39
C GLY A 62 23.18 34.21 17.94
N GLU A 63 23.34 35.29 18.70
CA GLU A 63 24.60 35.57 19.40
C GLU A 63 24.93 34.42 20.37
N PRO A 64 26.16 33.88 20.35
CA PRO A 64 26.55 32.80 21.24
C PRO A 64 26.35 33.20 22.71
N GLY A 65 25.56 32.41 23.45
CA GLY A 65 25.24 32.69 24.85
C GLY A 65 23.98 33.52 25.07
N ALA A 66 23.33 34.03 24.02
CA ALA A 66 22.00 34.59 24.13
C ALA A 66 20.96 33.51 24.45
N THR A 67 19.89 33.88 25.15
CA THR A 67 18.80 32.97 25.51
C THR A 67 17.51 33.29 24.76
N ALA A 68 16.79 32.27 24.31
CA ALA A 68 15.49 32.41 23.67
C ALA A 68 14.46 31.44 24.24
N ASN A 69 13.17 31.77 24.09
CA ASN A 69 12.08 30.82 24.27
C ASN A 69 11.64 30.34 22.90
N VAL A 70 11.75 29.05 22.64
CA VAL A 70 11.44 28.44 21.34
C VAL A 70 10.14 27.65 21.45
N ASN A 71 9.19 27.95 20.57
CA ASN A 71 7.98 27.16 20.39
C ASN A 71 8.06 26.46 19.04
N TYR A 72 7.88 25.15 19.01
CA TYR A 72 7.91 24.32 17.81
C TYR A 72 6.82 23.25 17.87
N MET A 73 6.54 22.61 16.73
CA MET A 73 5.63 21.47 16.67
C MET A 73 6.43 20.17 16.68
N ASP A 74 5.99 19.21 17.48
CA ASP A 74 6.52 17.84 17.42
C ASP A 74 5.91 17.09 16.22
N LEU A 75 6.41 15.89 15.94
CA LEU A 75 5.98 15.00 14.86
C LEU A 75 4.48 14.68 14.88
N ASP A 76 3.86 14.76 16.06
CA ASP A 76 2.41 14.60 16.30
C ASP A 76 1.60 15.91 16.13
N ALA A 77 2.21 16.98 15.60
CA ALA A 77 1.62 18.33 15.53
C ALA A 77 1.21 18.90 16.90
N LYS A 78 1.88 18.46 17.98
CA LYS A 78 1.67 18.99 19.33
C LYS A 78 2.62 20.17 19.57
N PRO A 79 2.12 21.31 20.08
CA PRO A 79 2.99 22.43 20.42
C PRO A 79 3.88 22.05 21.61
N VAL A 80 5.19 22.26 21.44
CA VAL A 80 6.21 22.09 22.46
C VAL A 80 6.90 23.43 22.68
N ARG A 81 7.20 23.72 23.95
CA ARG A 81 7.87 24.94 24.37
C ARG A 81 9.17 24.60 25.09
N ALA A 82 10.26 25.22 24.66
CA ALA A 82 11.56 25.17 25.29
C ALA A 82 11.93 26.58 25.78
N ASP A 83 11.97 26.77 27.09
CA ASP A 83 12.25 28.08 27.70
C ASP A 83 13.75 28.28 27.97
N ASN A 84 14.23 29.51 27.78
CA ASN A 84 15.61 29.96 28.04
C ASN A 84 16.71 29.06 27.42
N VAL A 85 16.50 28.59 26.19
CA VAL A 85 17.52 27.84 25.47
C VAL A 85 18.67 28.75 25.03
N THR A 86 19.90 28.28 25.20
CA THR A 86 21.09 28.98 24.73
C THR A 86 21.20 28.87 23.22
N LEU A 87 21.52 29.97 22.55
CA LEU A 87 21.75 30.00 21.11
C LEU A 87 23.24 29.77 20.77
N PRO A 88 23.54 29.10 19.64
CA PRO A 88 22.60 28.47 18.70
C PRO A 88 21.95 27.20 19.29
N TRP A 89 20.70 26.95 18.92
CA TRP A 89 19.90 25.82 19.39
C TRP A 89 19.44 24.95 18.22
N GLU A 90 19.50 23.63 18.39
CA GLU A 90 19.01 22.67 17.40
C GLU A 90 18.29 21.48 18.04
N ILE A 91 17.36 20.88 17.31
CA ILE A 91 16.76 19.58 17.63
C ILE A 91 16.48 18.81 16.34
N THR A 92 16.62 17.48 16.40
CA THR A 92 16.36 16.56 15.29
C THR A 92 15.32 15.54 15.70
N LEU A 93 14.25 15.42 14.92
CA LEU A 93 13.14 14.50 15.13
C LEU A 93 13.02 13.57 13.92
N SER A 94 12.69 12.29 14.13
CA SER A 94 12.54 11.30 13.05
C SER A 94 11.24 10.50 13.14
N THR A 95 10.63 10.22 11.98
CA THR A 95 9.35 9.49 11.89
C THR A 95 9.31 8.56 10.68
N THR A 96 8.48 7.52 10.76
CA THR A 96 8.12 6.68 9.61
C THR A 96 6.74 7.03 9.04
N ALA A 97 6.06 8.03 9.61
CA ALA A 97 4.78 8.49 9.10
C ALA A 97 4.90 9.05 7.66
N PRO A 98 3.88 8.86 6.81
CA PRO A 98 3.92 9.31 5.42
C PRO A 98 3.97 10.83 5.27
N SER A 99 3.61 11.59 6.32
CA SER A 99 3.64 13.05 6.37
C SER A 99 3.88 13.53 7.80
N VAL A 100 4.52 14.69 7.94
CA VAL A 100 4.69 15.43 9.21
C VAL A 100 4.48 16.91 8.93
N PHE A 101 3.89 17.61 9.88
CA PHE A 101 3.75 19.06 9.82
C PHE A 101 5.07 19.74 10.25
N PRO A 102 5.63 20.64 9.44
CA PRO A 102 6.74 21.50 9.86
C PRO A 102 6.32 22.56 10.88
#